data_AF-A0A961PVE4-F1
#
_entry.id   AF-A0A961PVE4-F1
#
_cell.length_a   1.000
_cell.length_b   1.000
_cell.length_c   1.000
_cell.angle_alpha   90.00
_cell.angle_beta   90.00
_cell.angle_gamma   90.00
#
_symmetry.space_group_name_H-M   'P 1'
#
loop_
_entity.id
_entity.type
_entity.pdbx_description
1 polymer ?
#
loop_
_entity_poly.entity_id
_entity_poly.type
_entity_poly.pdbx_seq_one_letter_code
_entity_poly.pdbx_strand_id
1 'polypeptide(L)' 'MIGLEHYLTVAAALFVTGIFGIFLNRKNIIVILMSIELMLLAVNINFVAFSSFLGDLVGQVFTL' A
#
# COMPACT_ATOMS: atom_id res chain seq x y z
N MET A 1 -20.69 -3.79 -7.28
CA MET A 1 -20.09 -4.77 -6.36
C MET A 1 -18.64 -4.37 -6.21
N ILE A 2 -18.14 -4.11 -5.00
CA ILE A 2 -16.75 -3.69 -4.81
C ILE A 2 -15.88 -4.95 -4.97
N GLY A 3 -15.16 -5.04 -6.09
CA GLY A 3 -14.31 -6.19 -6.42
C GLY A 3 -12.84 -5.94 -6.08
N LEU A 4 -12.02 -6.98 -6.25
CA LEU A 4 -10.56 -6.93 -6.03
C LEU A 4 -9.88 -5.76 -6.77
N GLU A 5 -10.33 -5.46 -7.99
CA GLU A 5 -9.79 -4.35 -8.79
C GLU A 5 -9.88 -2.98 -8.12
N HIS A 6 -10.91 -2.74 -7.29
CA HIS A 6 -11.05 -1.47 -6.58
C HIS A 6 -9.99 -1.34 -5.49
N TYR A 7 -9.74 -2.41 -4.74
CA TYR A 7 -8.67 -2.44 -3.73
C TYR A 7 -7.29 -2.32 -4.36
N LEU A 8 -7.05 -3.01 -5.47
CA LEU A 8 -5.80 -2.90 -6.23
C LEU A 8 -5.56 -1.47 -6.74
N THR A 9 -6.61 -0.82 -7.25
CA THR A 9 -6.50 0.56 -7.76
C THR A 9 -6.16 1.55 -6.64
N VAL A 10 -6.79 1.40 -5.47
CA VAL A 10 -6.49 2.25 -4.30
C VAL A 10 -5.07 2.00 -3.78
N ALA A 11 -4.65 0.74 -3.66
CA ALA A 11 -3.29 0.39 -3.25
C ALA A 11 -2.25 0.95 -4.25
N ALA A 12 -2.48 0.82 -5.55
CA ALA A 12 -1.61 1.38 -6.58
C ALA A 12 -1.54 2.91 -6.50
N ALA A 13 -2.67 3.60 -6.32
CA ALA A 13 -2.72 5.05 -6.18
C ALA A 13 -1.91 5.52 -4.95
N LEU A 14 -2.11 4.88 -3.80
CA LEU A 14 -1.35 5.18 -2.58
C LEU A 14 0.15 4.93 -2.79
N PHE A 15 0.53 3.80 -3.38
CA PHE A 15 1.94 3.48 -3.63
C PHE A 15 2.61 4.52 -4.53
N VAL A 16 1.95 4.92 -5.61
CA VAL A 16 2.44 5.98 -6.52
C VAL A 16 2.56 7.30 -5.78
N THR A 17 1.59 7.68 -4.94
CA THR A 17 1.69 8.92 -4.14
C THR A 17 2.87 8.88 -3.16
N GLY A 18 3.17 7.73 -2.56
CA GLY A 18 4.36 7.53 -1.72
C GLY A 18 5.66 7.70 -2.51
N ILE A 19 5.74 7.13 -3.72
CA ILE A 19 6.89 7.36 -4.62
C ILE A 19 7.05 8.84 -4.93
N PHE A 20 5.98 9.53 -5.33
CA PHE A 20 6.02 10.97 -5.61
C PHE A 20 6.48 11.77 -4.37
N GLY A 21 6.05 11.39 -3.17
CA GLY A 21 6.46 12.01 -1.91
C GLY A 21 7.99 11.97 -1.70
N ILE A 22 8.63 10.83 -2.02
CA ILE A 22 10.09 10.68 -1.97
C ILE A 22 10.78 11.58 -3.00
N PHE A 23 10.31 11.58 -4.25
CA PHE A 23 10.95 12.31 -5.33
C PHE A 23 10.86 13.84 -5.18
N LEU A 24 9.73 14.34 -4.67
CA LEU A 24 9.47 15.77 -4.48
C LEU A 24 10.23 16.36 -3.28
N ASN A 25 10.35 15.60 -2.17
CA ASN A 25 10.83 16.14 -0.89
C ASN A 25 12.12 15.48 -0.40
N ARG A 26 13.13 15.34 -1.27
CA ARG A 26 14.42 14.68 -0.95
C ARG A 26 15.23 15.33 0.17
N LYS A 27 14.92 16.57 0.56
CA LYS A 27 15.61 17.31 1.63
C LYS A 27 15.01 17.08 3.01
N ASN A 28 13.76 16.63 3.10
CA ASN A 28 13.07 16.46 4.37
C ASN A 28 12.94 14.97 4.69
N ILE A 29 13.82 14.48 5.56
CA ILE A 29 13.85 13.07 5.98
C ILE A 29 12.51 12.62 6.57
N ILE A 30 11.81 13.48 7.30
CA ILE A 30 10.50 13.14 7.90
C ILE A 30 9.48 12.84 6.80
N VAL A 31 9.46 13.63 5.73
CA VAL A 31 8.54 13.40 4.60
C VAL A 31 8.90 12.12 3.84
N ILE A 32 10.19 11.81 3.71
CA ILE A 32 10.65 10.56 3.10
C ILE A 32 10.19 9.37 3.95
N LEU A 33 10.38 9.41 5.28
CA LEU A 33 9.93 8.35 6.19
C LEU A 33 8.41 8.15 6.14
N MET A 34 7.63 9.24 6.18
CA MET A 34 6.18 9.19 6.03
C MET A 34 5.74 8.62 4.68
N SER A 35 6.48 8.94 3.60
CA SER A 35 6.24 8.38 2.27
C SER A 35 6.53 6.88 2.22
N ILE A 36 7.57 6.42 2.92
CA ILE A 36 7.89 5.00 3.07
C ILE A 36 6.80 4.26 3.86
N GLU A 37 6.34 4.82 4.99
CA GLU A 37 5.22 4.26 5.75
C GLU A 37 3.96 4.15 4.88
N LEU A 38 3.67 5.17 4.06
CA LEU A 38 2.53 5.17 3.15
C LEU A 38 2.65 4.12 2.03
N MET A 39 3.86 3.89 1.50
CA MET A 39 4.11 2.79 0.56
C MET A 39 3.94 1.41 1.21
N LEU A 40 4.43 1.23 2.45
CA LEU A 40 4.26 -0.02 3.19
C LEU A 40 2.79 -0.30 3.50
N LEU A 41 2.02 0.74 3.83
CA LEU A 41 0.57 0.64 4.02
C LEU A 41 -0.15 0.18 2.73
N ALA A 42 0.23 0.74 1.57
CA ALA A 42 -0.34 0.33 0.29
C ALA A 42 -0.07 -1.15 -0.03
N VAL A 43 1.14 -1.63 0.27
CA VAL A 43 1.51 -3.05 0.11
C VAL A 43 0.70 -3.94 1.06
N ASN A 44 0.48 -3.52 2.31
CA ASN A 44 -0.38 -4.24 3.25
C ASN A 44 -1.83 -4.36 2.78
N ILE A 45 -2.41 -3.28 2.24
CA ILE A 45 -3.76 -3.31 1.66
C ILE A 45 -3.82 -4.35 0.53
N ASN A 46 -2.78 -4.43 -0.30
CA ASN A 46 -2.71 -5.40 -1.39
C ASN A 46 -2.69 -6.85 -0.86
N PHE A 47 -1.87 -7.14 0.16
CA PHE A 47 -1.83 -8.47 0.78
C PHE A 47 -3.16 -8.89 1.41
N VAL A 48 -3.82 -7.99 2.14
CA VAL A 48 -5.14 -8.27 2.73
C VAL A 48 -6.21 -8.46 1.65
N ALA A 49 -6.18 -7.67 0.57
CA ALA A 49 -7.12 -7.80 -0.54
C ALA A 49 -6.99 -9.17 -1.25
N PHE A 50 -5.77 -9.63 -1.52
CA PHE A 50 -5.54 -10.96 -2.08
C PHE A 50 -5.93 -12.07 -1.10
N SER A 51 -5.62 -11.93 0.18
CA SER A 51 -6.06 -12.86 1.23
C SER A 51 -7.58 -13.02 1.24
N SER A 52 -8.32 -11.90 1.22
CA SER A 52 -9.78 -11.91 1.18
C SER A 52 -10.35 -12.47 -0.13
N PHE A 53 -9.67 -12.27 -1.26
CA PHE A 53 -10.14 -12.76 -2.56
C PHE A 53 -9.90 -14.26 -2.75
N LEU A 54 -8.75 -14.78 -2.29
CA LEU A 54 -8.41 -16.20 -2.37
C LEU A 54 -9.02 -17.02 -1.23
N GLY A 55 -9.52 -16.36 -0.18
CA GLY A 55 -10.04 -17.03 1.02
C GLY A 55 -8.95 -17.69 1.88
N ASP A 56 -7.71 -17.22 1.75
CA ASP A 56 -6.54 -17.74 2.45
C ASP A 56 -5.99 -16.68 3.43
N LEU A 57 -5.64 -17.07 4.65
CA LEU A 57 -5.20 -16.18 5.71
C LEU A 57 -3.75 -15.68 5.55
N VAL A 58 -2.97 -16.24 4.62
CA VAL A 58 -1.55 -15.95 4.46
C VAL A 58 -1.26 -14.46 4.31
N GLY A 59 -2.04 -13.73 3.50
CA GLY A 59 -1.85 -12.29 3.32
C GLY A 59 -2.12 -11.49 4.60
N GLN A 60 -3.13 -11.86 5.40
CA GLN A 60 -3.40 -11.22 6.70
C GLN A 60 -2.26 -11.47 7.70
N VAL A 61 -1.71 -12.68 7.73
CA VAL A 61 -0.58 -13.02 8.61
C VAL A 61 0.68 -12.22 8.24
N PHE A 62 0.90 -11.96 6.95
CA PHE A 62 2.06 -11.19 6.49
C PHE A 62 1.95 -9.69 6.82
N THR A 63 0.73 -9.19 7.03
CA THR A 63 0.47 -7.78 7.35
C THR A 63 0.50 -7.41 8.83
N LEU A 64 0.49 -8.42 9.72
CA LEU A 64 0.56 -8.28 11.18
C LEU A 64 2.02 -8.23 11.66
#